data_AF-A0AAP4UBX0-F1
#
_entry.id   AF-A0AAP4UBX0-F1
#
_cell.length_a   1.000
_cell.length_b   1.000
_cell.length_c   1.000
_cell.angle_alpha   90.00
_cell.angle_beta   90.00
_cell.angle_gamma   90.00
#
_symmetry.space_group_name_H-M   'P 1'
#
loop_
_entity.id
_entity.type
_entity.pdbx_description
1 polymer ?
#
loop_
_entity_poly.entity_id
_entity_poly.type
_entity_poly.pdbx_seq_one_letter_code
_entity_poly.pdbx_strand_id
1 'polypeptide(L)' 'MEQMDLVMLLILLLSILHIMFCHRAITTGAHIDNVRRYLWGTISLIFGPLGYYIYQNLLPLDSLDPSE' A
#
# COMPACT_ATOMS: atom_id res chain seq x y z
N MET A 1 -10.91 -2.67 -30.07
CA MET A 1 -11.75 -3.02 -28.92
C MET A 1 -10.89 -3.65 -27.83
N GLU A 2 -10.12 -4.69 -28.17
CA GLU A 2 -9.14 -5.39 -27.31
C GLU A 2 -8.25 -4.49 -26.40
N GLN A 3 -7.64 -3.43 -26.94
CA GLN A 3 -6.66 -2.62 -26.18
C GLN A 3 -7.32 -1.70 -25.14
N MET A 4 -8.52 -1.19 -25.42
CA MET A 4 -9.25 -0.33 -24.48
C MET A 4 -9.77 -1.13 -23.29
N ASP A 5 -10.22 -2.36 -23.55
CA ASP A 5 -10.66 -3.31 -22.52
C ASP A 5 -9.48 -3.72 -21.62
N LEU A 6 -8.29 -3.95 -22.20
CA LEU A 6 -7.07 -4.23 -21.45
C LEU A 6 -6.66 -3.07 -20.53
N VAL A 7 -6.71 -1.84 -21.05
CA VAL A 7 -6.37 -0.64 -20.26
C VAL A 7 -7.36 -0.43 -19.12
N MET A 8 -8.66 -0.61 -19.35
CA MET A 8 -9.66 -0.57 -18.28
C MET A 8 -9.41 -1.64 -17.21
N LEU A 9 -9.12 -2.87 -17.63
CA LEU A 9 -8.81 -3.95 -16.70
C LEU A 9 -7.59 -3.63 -15.84
N LEU A 10 -6.55 -3.04 -16.44
CA LEU A 10 -5.33 -2.64 -15.73
C LEU A 10 -5.61 -1.53 -14.71
N ILE A 11 -6.42 -0.52 -15.06
CA ILE A 11 -6.82 0.56 -14.15
C ILE A 11 -7.67 0.01 -13.00
N LEU A 12 -8.57 -0.94 -13.28
CA LEU A 12 -9.39 -1.60 -12.26
C LEU A 12 -8.53 -2.38 -11.27
N LEU A 13 -7.62 -3.22 -11.77
CA LEU A 13 -6.68 -3.99 -10.95
C LEU A 13 -5.78 -3.07 -10.12
N LEU A 14 -5.31 -1.96 -10.72
CA LEU A 14 -4.52 -0.96 -10.04
C LEU A 14 -5.33 -0.31 -8.91
N SER A 15 -6.60 0.03 -9.14
CA SER A 15 -7.48 0.62 -8.13
C SER A 15 -7.73 -0.34 -6.97
N ILE A 16 -7.98 -1.63 -7.25
CA ILE A 16 -8.14 -2.68 -6.23
C ILE A 16 -6.87 -2.78 -5.37
N LEU A 17 -5.70 -2.77 -6.01
CA LEU A 17 -4.41 -2.82 -5.33
C LEU A 17 -4.24 -1.65 -4.34
N HIS A 18 -4.57 -0.42 -4.75
CA HIS A 18 -4.49 0.77 -3.88
C HIS A 18 -5.46 0.68 -2.69
N ILE A 19 -6.67 0.15 -2.92
CA ILE A 19 -7.66 -0.08 -1.86
C ILE A 19 -7.14 -1.11 -0.85
N MET A 20 -6.52 -2.21 -1.31
CA MET A 20 -5.94 -3.22 -0.42
C MET A 20 -4.84 -2.64 0.49
N PHE A 21 -3.99 -1.75 -0.05
CA PHE A 21 -2.98 -1.07 0.77
C PHE A 21 -3.59 -0.14 1.81
N CYS A 22 -4.63 0.62 1.45
CA CYS A 22 -5.37 1.45 2.42
C CYS A 22 -6.08 0.61 3.48
N HIS A 23 -6.68 -0.50 3.08
CA HIS A 23 -7.35 -1.42 3.99
C HIS A 23 -6.36 -1.99 5.01
N ARG A 24 -5.17 -2.39 4.57
CA ARG A 24 -4.08 -2.85 5.47
C ARG A 24 -3.61 -1.73 6.40
N ALA A 25 -3.61 -0.48 5.91
CA ALA A 25 -3.25 0.67 6.74
C ALA A 25 -4.21 0.91 7.90
N ILE A 26 -5.50 0.69 7.66
CA ILE A 26 -6.56 0.90 8.65
C ILE A 26 -6.71 -0.31 9.57
N THR A 27 -6.60 -1.53 9.03
CA THR A 27 -6.82 -2.78 9.80
C THR A 27 -5.61 -3.27 10.57
N THR A 28 -4.42 -2.68 10.37
CA THR A 28 -3.25 -3.09 11.16
C THR A 28 -3.50 -2.87 12.66
N GLY A 29 -3.17 -3.87 13.48
CA GLY A 29 -3.20 -3.79 14.93
C GLY A 29 -1.99 -3.07 15.53
N ALA A 30 -1.07 -2.57 14.69
CA ALA A 30 0.08 -1.81 15.14
C ALA A 30 -0.36 -0.54 15.89
N HIS A 31 0.35 -0.18 16.95
CA HIS A 31 0.06 0.97 17.83
C HIS A 31 0.42 2.31 17.16
N ILE A 32 -0.09 2.50 15.93
CA ILE A 32 0.12 3.66 15.07
C ILE A 32 -1.00 4.65 15.36
N ASP A 33 -0.60 5.88 15.66
CA ASP A 33 -1.50 7.02 15.86
C ASP A 33 -2.45 7.24 14.67
N ASN A 34 -3.66 7.75 14.92
CA ASN A 34 -4.69 7.90 13.89
C ASN A 34 -4.25 8.81 12.75
N VAL A 35 -3.54 9.91 13.05
CA VAL A 35 -2.97 10.82 12.04
C VAL A 35 -1.98 10.10 11.13
N ARG A 36 -1.17 9.22 11.72
CA ARG A 36 -0.20 8.38 11.02
C ARG A 36 -0.88 7.35 10.12
N ARG A 37 -2.00 6.76 10.54
CA ARG A 37 -2.80 5.84 9.71
C ARG A 37 -3.41 6.54 8.49
N TYR A 38 -3.92 7.75 8.66
CA TYR A 38 -4.44 8.55 7.54
C TYR A 38 -3.34 8.93 6.56
N LEU A 39 -2.20 9.43 7.04
CA LEU A 39 -1.03 9.73 6.19
C LEU A 39 -0.56 8.51 5.42
N TRP A 40 -0.47 7.36 6.07
CA TRP A 40 -0.09 6.10 5.44
C TRP A 40 -1.04 5.68 4.31
N GLY A 41 -2.35 5.76 4.57
CA GLY A 41 -3.38 5.49 3.56
C GLY A 41 -3.30 6.45 2.38
N THR A 42 -3.20 7.76 2.64
CA THR A 42 -3.09 8.78 1.59
C THR A 42 -1.83 8.60 0.74
N ILE A 43 -0.69 8.33 1.37
CA ILE A 43 0.58 8.10 0.67
C ILE A 43 0.51 6.81 -0.17
N SER A 44 -0.12 5.75 0.35
CA SER A 44 -0.35 4.50 -0.38
C SER A 44 -1.36 4.65 -1.54
N LEU A 45 -2.29 5.61 -1.45
CA LEU A 45 -3.21 5.95 -2.54
C LEU A 45 -2.54 6.70 -3.69
N ILE A 46 -1.55 7.54 -3.39
CA ILE A 46 -0.86 8.38 -4.40
C ILE A 46 0.31 7.63 -5.03
N PHE A 47 1.12 6.95 -4.21
CA PHE A 47 2.35 6.27 -4.63
C PHE A 47 2.20 4.75 -4.73
N GLY A 48 1.00 4.22 -4.46
CA GLY A 48 0.73 2.79 -4.51
C GLY A 48 1.59 2.00 -3.53
N PRO A 49 2.20 0.88 -3.95
CA PRO A 49 3.05 0.04 -3.11
C PRO A 49 4.26 0.81 -2.55
N LEU A 50 4.86 1.71 -3.34
CA LEU A 50 6.03 2.48 -2.92
C LEU A 50 5.72 3.35 -1.70
N GLY A 51 4.57 4.00 -1.70
CA GLY A 51 4.10 4.79 -0.56
C GLY A 51 3.90 3.94 0.70
N TYR A 52 3.35 2.74 0.53
CA TYR A 52 3.15 1.79 1.62
C TYR A 52 4.48 1.38 2.28
N TYR A 53 5.50 1.06 1.47
CA TYR A 53 6.82 0.63 1.97
C TYR A 53 7.64 1.78 2.56
N ILE A 54 7.62 2.96 1.94
CA ILE A 54 8.28 4.17 2.46
C ILE A 54 7.73 4.49 3.85
N TYR A 55 6.40 4.45 4.01
CA TYR A 55 5.78 4.80 5.28
C TYR A 55 6.09 3.81 6.41
N GLN A 56 6.16 2.52 6.08
CA GLN A 56 6.57 1.51 7.06
C GLN A 56 8.06 1.57 7.42
N ASN A 57 8.88 2.40 6.73
CA ASN A 57 10.35 2.30 6.75
C ASN A 57 10.85 0.88 6.45
N LEU A 58 9.98 0.02 5.95
CA LEU A 58 10.25 -1.38 5.64
C LEU A 58 10.37 -1.44 4.13
N LEU A 59 11.53 -1.06 3.61
CA LEU A 59 12.06 -1.89 2.54
C LEU A 59 12.14 -3.30 3.16
N PRO A 60 11.62 -4.37 2.51
CA PRO A 60 11.62 -5.73 3.05
C PRO A 60 13.01 -6.31 3.41
N LEU A 61 14.06 -5.50 3.38
CA LEU A 61 15.44 -5.81 3.71
C LEU A 61 15.73 -5.70 5.21
N ASP A 62 15.00 -4.87 5.97
CA ASP A 62 15.27 -4.67 7.41
C ASP A 62 14.54 -5.65 8.34
N SER A 63 13.64 -6.49 7.81
CA SER A 63 12.97 -7.55 8.57
C SER A 63 13.59 -8.94 8.38
N LEU A 64 14.78 -9.01 7.78
CA LEU A 64 15.60 -10.23 7.66
C LEU A 64 16.85 -10.07 8.53
N ASP A 65 16.66 -9.80 9.82
CA ASP A 65 17.69 -10.16 10.79
C ASP A 65 17.35 -11.54 11.38
N PRO A 66 18.06 -12.62 11.02
CA PRO A 66 17.78 -13.97 11.49
C PRO A 66 18.28 -14.24 12.92
N SER A 67 18.49 -13.21 13.73
CA SER A 67 18.96 -13.33 15.12
C SER A 67 18.05 -12.65 16.13
N GLU A 68 16.78 -13.09 16.23
CA GLU A 68 16.03 -13.18 17.50
C GLU A 68 15.10 -14.40 17.50
#